data_AF-A0A965RN84-F1
#
_entry.id   AF-A0A965RN84-F1
#
_cell.length_a   1.000
_cell.length_b   1.000
_cell.length_c   1.000
_cell.angle_alpha   90.00
_cell.angle_beta   90.00
_cell.angle_gamma   90.00
#
_symmetry.space_group_name_H-M   'P 1'
#
loop_
_entity.id
_entity.type
_entity.pdbx_description
1 polymer ?
#
loop_
_entity_poly.entity_id
_entity_poly.type
_entity_poly.pdbx_seq_one_letter_code
_entity_poly.pdbx_strand_id
1 'polypeptide(L)'
;MRQREAERLVRRYQRALNVEDWRIKVVLIRHKALRMAIPEAGDVHGYCVRDTDARRATVYLVTDRRKAFADRQEIEVSDAAVLAHEVAHVAFALGEERMCEIVARILAP
;
A
#
# COMPACT_ATOMS: atom_id res chain seq x y z
N MET A 1 -2.03 9.59 7.95
CA MET A 1 -0.67 9.87 7.43
C MET A 1 -0.69 11.07 6.49
N ARG A 2 0.39 11.87 6.42
CA ARG A 2 0.54 12.97 5.44
C ARG A 2 1.30 12.54 4.19
N GLN A 3 1.12 13.22 3.04
CA GLN A 3 1.76 12.85 1.77
C GLN A 3 3.30 12.73 1.87
N ARG A 4 3.97 13.73 2.43
CA ARG A 4 5.44 13.72 2.63
C ARG A 4 5.93 12.55 3.49
N GLU A 5 5.13 12.16 4.47
CA GLU A 5 5.45 11.04 5.35
C GLU A 5 5.35 9.72 4.60
N ALA A 6 4.31 9.54 3.78
CA ALA A 6 4.16 8.38 2.92
C ALA A 6 5.31 8.25 1.92
N GLU A 7 5.70 9.34 1.25
CA GLU A 7 6.83 9.36 0.31
C GLU A 7 8.16 9.00 0.97
N ARG A 8 8.39 9.48 2.21
CA ARG A 8 9.57 9.11 3.00
C ARG A 8 9.58 7.62 3.33
N LEU A 9 8.43 7.06 3.74
CA LEU A 9 8.31 5.64 4.06
C LEU A 9 8.50 4.78 2.82
N VAL A 10 7.95 5.15 1.66
CA VAL A 10 8.20 4.45 0.40
C VAL A 10 9.68 4.34 0.10
N ARG A 11 10.46 5.43 0.22
CA ARG A 11 11.91 5.36 0.00
C ARG A 11 12.61 4.41 0.97
N ARG A 12 12.19 4.36 2.24
CA ARG A 12 12.71 3.38 3.22
C ARG A 12 12.36 1.96 2.79
N TYR A 13 11.12 1.72 2.39
CA TYR A 13 10.62 0.39 2.03
C TYR A 13 11.22 -0.13 0.73
N GLN A 14 11.42 0.75 -0.26
CA GLN A 14 12.13 0.40 -1.50
C GLN A 14 13.53 -0.15 -1.23
N ARG A 15 14.28 0.50 -0.33
CA ARG A 15 15.61 0.02 0.10
C ARG A 15 15.54 -1.31 0.82
N ALA A 16 14.58 -1.46 1.74
CA ALA A 16 14.41 -2.71 2.47
C ALA A 16 14.07 -3.90 1.57
N LEU A 17 13.47 -3.62 0.40
CA LEU A 17 13.03 -4.60 -0.58
C LEU A 17 13.95 -4.74 -1.81
N ASN A 18 15.02 -3.94 -1.90
CA ASN A 18 15.90 -3.85 -3.07
C ASN A 18 15.14 -3.54 -4.38
N VAL A 19 14.20 -2.58 -4.34
CA VAL A 19 13.41 -2.10 -5.49
C VAL A 19 13.54 -0.58 -5.69
N GLU A 20 14.71 -0.02 -5.41
CA GLU A 20 14.97 1.42 -5.54
C GLU A 20 14.94 1.92 -6.99
N ASP A 21 15.08 1.02 -7.95
CA ASP A 21 14.96 1.27 -9.38
C ASP A 21 13.51 1.44 -9.85
N TRP A 22 12.52 1.09 -9.01
CA TRP A 22 11.11 1.32 -9.31
C TRP A 22 10.70 2.76 -9.03
N ARG A 23 9.87 3.33 -9.91
CA ARG A 23 9.20 4.61 -9.66
C ARG A 23 7.85 4.36 -8.98
N ILE A 24 7.81 4.53 -7.66
CA ILE A 24 6.59 4.37 -6.86
C ILE A 24 5.97 5.73 -6.54
N LYS A 25 4.72 5.93 -6.93
CA LYS A 25 3.89 7.10 -6.55
C LYS A 25 2.89 6.68 -5.48
N VAL A 26 2.76 7.46 -4.40
CA VAL A 26 1.68 7.27 -3.42
C VAL A 26 0.59 8.30 -3.64
N VAL A 27 -0.66 7.84 -3.64
CA VAL A 27 -1.86 8.67 -3.70
C VAL A 27 -2.67 8.42 -2.44
N LEU A 28 -2.76 9.43 -1.58
CA LEU A 28 -3.71 9.42 -0.46
C LEU A 28 -5.11 9.68 -1.01
N ILE A 29 -6.04 8.75 -0.80
CA ILE A 29 -7.36 8.78 -1.42
C ILE A 29 -8.46 8.44 -0.42
N ARG A 30 -9.69 8.89 -0.68
CA ARG A 30 -10.87 8.43 0.06
C ARG A 30 -11.42 7.17 -0.59
N HIS A 31 -11.96 6.26 0.21
CA HIS A 31 -12.47 4.97 -0.25
C HIS A 31 -13.48 5.10 -1.40
N LYS A 32 -14.44 6.03 -1.27
CA LYS A 32 -15.41 6.31 -2.34
C LYS A 32 -14.74 6.74 -3.66
N ALA A 33 -13.70 7.57 -3.59
CA ALA A 33 -13.00 8.04 -4.77
C ALA A 33 -12.15 6.93 -5.41
N LEU A 34 -11.56 6.05 -4.60
CA LEU A 34 -10.87 4.86 -5.10
C LEU A 34 -11.81 3.97 -5.90
N ARG A 35 -12.98 3.62 -5.34
CA ARG A 35 -13.99 2.80 -6.04
C ARG A 35 -14.53 3.42 -7.33
N MET A 36 -14.50 4.75 -7.45
CA MET A 36 -14.86 5.42 -8.70
C MET A 36 -13.73 5.38 -9.74
N ALA A 37 -12.48 5.49 -9.31
CA ALA A 37 -11.32 5.47 -10.19
C ALA A 37 -10.92 4.05 -10.62
N ILE A 38 -11.11 3.07 -9.72
CA ILE A 38 -10.70 1.68 -9.86
C ILE A 38 -11.82 0.80 -9.26
N PRO A 39 -12.92 0.55 -9.99
CA PRO A 39 -14.06 -0.22 -9.47
C PRO A 39 -13.72 -1.63 -8.98
N GLU A 40 -12.72 -2.27 -9.59
CA GLU A 40 -12.23 -3.61 -9.28
C GLU A 40 -11.44 -3.69 -7.96
N ALA A 41 -11.02 -2.56 -7.38
CA ALA A 41 -10.31 -2.55 -6.11
C ALA A 41 -11.17 -3.06 -4.94
N GLY A 42 -12.50 -3.00 -5.06
CA GLY A 42 -13.41 -3.45 -4.00
C GLY A 42 -13.30 -2.61 -2.72
N ASP A 43 -13.56 -3.25 -1.58
CA ASP A 43 -13.41 -2.62 -0.27
C ASP A 43 -12.06 -3.01 0.35
N VAL A 44 -11.05 -2.15 0.17
CA VAL A 44 -9.65 -2.40 0.59
C VAL A 44 -9.04 -1.25 1.39
N HIS A 45 -8.01 -1.56 2.19
CA HIS A 45 -7.26 -0.54 2.95
C HIS A 45 -6.22 0.20 2.09
N GLY A 46 -5.72 -0.46 1.05
CA GLY A 46 -4.74 0.03 0.09
C GLY A 46 -4.93 -0.69 -1.24
N TYR A 47 -4.34 -0.15 -2.31
CA TYR A 47 -4.37 -0.81 -3.61
C TYR A 47 -3.12 -0.44 -4.41
N CYS A 48 -2.53 -1.41 -5.10
CA CYS A 48 -1.30 -1.22 -5.88
C CYS A 48 -1.53 -1.55 -7.35
N VAL A 49 -1.37 -0.53 -8.21
CA VAL A 49 -1.33 -0.71 -9.67
C VAL A 49 0.12 -0.71 -10.11
N ARG A 50 0.54 -1.76 -10.83
CA ARG A 50 1.92 -1.93 -11.29
C ARG A 50 1.99 -2.02 -12.80
N ASP A 51 3.05 -1.41 -13.34
CA ASP A 51 3.53 -1.60 -14.70
C ASP A 51 4.97 -2.13 -14.59
N THR A 52 5.11 -3.45 -14.76
CA THR A 52 6.38 -4.14 -14.57
C THR A 52 7.39 -3.79 -15.66
N ASP A 53 6.94 -3.62 -16.90
CA ASP A 53 7.81 -3.29 -18.03
C ASP A 53 8.39 -1.88 -17.88
N ALA A 54 7.58 -0.92 -17.43
CA ALA A 54 8.03 0.45 -17.17
C ALA A 54 8.67 0.64 -15.79
N ARG A 55 8.72 -0.40 -14.94
CA ARG A 55 9.12 -0.33 -13.52
C ARG A 55 8.44 0.81 -12.76
N ARG A 56 7.13 0.92 -12.93
CA ARG A 56 6.29 1.95 -12.29
C ARG A 56 5.23 1.31 -11.42
N ALA A 57 4.94 1.94 -10.28
CA ALA A 57 3.81 1.56 -9.46
C ALA A 57 3.09 2.80 -8.93
N THR A 58 1.76 2.72 -8.82
CA THR A 58 0.95 3.68 -8.09
C THR A 58 0.28 2.95 -6.93
N VAL A 59 0.62 3.38 -5.72
CA VAL A 59 0.03 2.89 -4.47
C VAL A 59 -1.04 3.88 -4.03
N TYR A 60 -2.27 3.40 -3.90
CA TYR A 60 -3.39 4.14 -3.36
C TYR A 60 -3.55 3.77 -1.89
N LEU A 61 -3.43 4.75 -0.99
CA LEU A 61 -3.63 4.54 0.44
C LEU A 61 -4.96 5.18 0.86
N VAL A 62 -5.89 4.34 1.33
CA VAL A 62 -7.21 4.81 1.76
C VAL A 62 -7.10 5.54 3.10
N THR A 63 -7.65 6.74 3.18
CA THR A 63 -7.51 7.66 4.32
C THR A 63 -8.69 7.65 5.29
N ASP A 64 -9.86 7.17 4.87
CA ASP A 64 -11.11 7.16 5.64
C ASP A 64 -11.57 5.73 5.98
N ARG A 65 -10.62 4.81 6.15
CA ARG A 65 -10.84 3.37 6.38
C ARG A 65 -11.80 3.09 7.52
N ARG A 66 -11.67 3.78 8.66
CA ARG A 66 -12.58 3.61 9.80
C ARG A 66 -14.05 3.82 9.43
N LYS A 67 -14.36 4.69 8.46
CA LYS A 67 -15.72 4.90 7.96
C LYS A 67 -16.12 3.86 6.92
N ALA A 68 -15.18 3.47 6.06
CA ALA A 68 -15.41 2.48 5.02
C ALA A 68 -15.68 1.07 5.59
N PHE A 69 -15.11 0.76 6.75
CA PHE A 69 -15.17 -0.57 7.38
C PHE A 69 -15.85 -0.58 8.76
N ALA A 70 -16.61 0.46 9.10
CA ALA A 70 -17.22 0.62 10.42
C ALA A 70 -18.11 -0.57 10.86
N ASP A 71 -18.74 -1.24 9.89
CA ASP A 71 -19.65 -2.35 10.14
C ASP A 71 -18.95 -3.72 10.21
N ARG A 72 -17.63 -3.77 10.00
CA ARG A 72 -16.82 -4.98 10.10
C ARG A 72 -16.06 -4.95 11.43
N GLN A 73 -15.98 -6.08 12.14
CA GLN A 73 -15.06 -6.24 13.28
C GLN A 73 -13.61 -6.30 12.77
N GLU A 74 -13.14 -5.23 12.14
CA GLU A 74 -11.80 -5.16 11.59
C GLU A 74 -10.80 -4.70 12.66
N ILE A 75 -9.65 -5.36 12.66
CA ILE A 75 -8.48 -4.96 13.44
C ILE A 75 -8.02 -3.61 12.90
N GLU A 76 -7.76 -2.64 13.78
CA GLU A 76 -7.22 -1.37 13.36
C GLU A 76 -5.80 -1.56 12.78
N VAL A 77 -5.68 -1.46 11.45
CA VAL A 77 -4.39 -1.52 10.75
C VAL A 77 -3.82 -0.12 10.53
N SER A 78 -2.55 0.07 10.89
CA SER A 78 -1.86 1.34 10.74
C SER A 78 -1.62 1.72 9.26
N ASP A 79 -1.59 3.02 8.96
CA ASP A 79 -1.26 3.53 7.61
C ASP A 79 0.09 3.01 7.10
N ALA A 80 1.08 2.91 8.00
CA ALA A 80 2.42 2.45 7.67
C ALA A 80 2.42 0.96 7.30
N ALA A 81 1.64 0.13 8.00
CA ALA A 81 1.54 -1.29 7.70
C ALA A 81 0.87 -1.54 6.35
N VAL A 82 -0.22 -0.82 6.06
CA VAL A 82 -0.88 -0.89 4.74
C VAL A 82 0.08 -0.41 3.65
N LEU A 83 0.77 0.71 3.85
CA LEU A 83 1.74 1.18 2.86
C LEU A 83 2.89 0.20 2.61
N ALA A 84 3.42 -0.44 3.67
CA ALA A 84 4.44 -1.47 3.55
C ALA A 84 3.94 -2.68 2.74
N HIS A 85 2.70 -3.10 2.98
CA HIS A 85 2.04 -4.18 2.24
C HIS A 85 1.90 -3.86 0.75
N GLU A 86 1.36 -2.69 0.40
CA GLU A 86 1.19 -2.29 -1.00
C GLU A 86 2.53 -2.10 -1.74
N VAL A 87 3.57 -1.63 -1.04
CA VAL A 87 4.92 -1.53 -1.62
C VAL A 87 5.56 -2.92 -1.76
N ALA A 88 5.29 -3.86 -0.85
CA ALA A 88 5.76 -5.23 -0.98
C ALA A 88 5.12 -5.94 -2.18
N HIS A 89 3.87 -5.62 -2.55
CA HIS A 89 3.31 -6.04 -3.83
C HIS A 89 4.13 -5.56 -5.03
N VAL A 90 4.90 -4.48 -4.97
CA VAL A 90 5.80 -4.07 -6.08
C VAL A 90 6.93 -5.07 -6.27
N ALA A 91 7.54 -5.52 -5.17
CA ALA A 91 8.67 -6.45 -5.19
C ALA A 91 8.25 -7.90 -5.46
N PHE A 92 7.05 -8.29 -5.03
CA PHE A 92 6.64 -9.69 -5.01
C PHE A 92 5.26 -9.91 -5.64
N ALA A 93 5.19 -10.79 -6.64
CA ALA A 93 3.92 -11.37 -7.10
C ALA A 93 3.64 -12.66 -6.32
N LEU A 94 3.52 -12.54 -4.99
CA LEU A 94 3.29 -13.66 -4.08
C LEU A 94 1.88 -13.59 -3.50
N GLY A 95 1.34 -14.75 -3.11
CA GLY A 95 0.10 -14.81 -2.32
C GLY A 95 0.29 -14.22 -0.91
N GLU A 96 -0.84 -13.85 -0.30
CA GLU A 96 -0.97 -13.12 0.97
C GLU A 96 -0.17 -13.71 2.14
N GLU A 97 -0.10 -15.04 2.26
CA GLU A 97 0.54 -15.71 3.41
C GLU A 97 2.03 -15.37 3.57
N ARG A 98 2.73 -15.17 2.45
CA ARG A 98 4.16 -14.79 2.46
C ARG A 98 4.35 -13.28 2.62
N MET A 99 3.30 -12.49 2.46
CA MET A 99 3.35 -11.03 2.54
C MET A 99 3.54 -10.56 3.98
N CYS A 100 2.92 -11.25 4.95
CA CYS A 100 3.00 -10.90 6.37
C CYS A 100 4.44 -10.86 6.90
N GLU A 101 5.28 -11.86 6.55
CA GLU A 101 6.68 -11.91 6.98
C GLU A 101 7.51 -10.77 6.38
N ILE A 102 7.24 -10.44 5.12
CA ILE A 102 7.92 -9.36 4.40
C ILE A 102 7.55 -8.01 5.03
N VAL A 103 6.26 -7.78 5.29
CA VAL A 103 5.78 -6.55 5.94
C VAL A 103 6.36 -6.42 7.35
N ALA A 104 6.38 -7.49 8.14
CA ALA A 104 6.97 -7.48 9.47
C ALA A 104 8.45 -7.08 9.44
N ARG A 105 9.22 -7.57 8.46
CA ARG A 105 10.63 -7.19 8.26
C ARG A 105 10.81 -5.73 7.84
N ILE A 106 9.92 -5.21 7.00
CA ILE A 106 9.94 -3.80 6.56
C ILE A 106 9.66 -2.84 7.74
N LEU A 107 8.74 -3.24 8.62
CA LEU A 107 8.28 -2.44 9.77
C LEU A 107 9.18 -2.58 11.01
N ALA A 108 10.08 -3.57 11.04
CA ALA A 108 11.07 -3.68 12.11
C ALA A 108 11.90 -2.38 12.23
N PRO A 109 12.31 -1.99 13.44
CA PRO A 109 12.99 -0.72 13.73
C PRO A 109 14.12 -0.37 12.76
#